data_AF-A0A842X2R0-F1
#
_entry.id   AF-A0A842X2R0-F1
#
_cell.length_a   1.000
_cell.length_b   1.000
_cell.length_c   1.000
_cell.angle_alpha   90.00
_cell.angle_beta   90.00
_cell.angle_gamma   90.00
#
_symmetry.space_group_name_H-M   'P 1'
#
loop_
_entity.id
_entity.type
_entity.pdbx_description
1 polymer ?
#
loop_
_entity_poly.entity_id
_entity_poly.type
_entity_poly.pdbx_seq_one_letter_code
_entity_poly.pdbx_strand_id
1 'polypeptide(L)'
;MARMCIVSREQVEPGEGTPIKEDAIIRTIRNIKEKLGILQNNKLVVSDEKLEEYKKKRSKFEKMAVIHITVAAILVLLLVLGPILLGAPFNIVSIFFALLLGLMVAALALLSYVPALQGEEGAAAKASTANDVVKRLSPRSSPKKPKRKKKKK
;
A
#
# COMPACT_ATOMS: atom_id res chain seq x y z
N MET A 1 -23.74 9.20 -17.91
CA MET A 1 -23.60 8.46 -16.63
C MET A 1 -23.38 9.47 -15.53
N ALA A 2 -24.13 9.40 -14.43
CA ALA A 2 -23.92 10.29 -13.29
C ALA A 2 -22.54 10.03 -12.66
N ARG A 3 -21.83 11.12 -12.34
CA ARG A 3 -20.55 11.11 -11.62
C ARG A 3 -20.81 11.58 -10.21
N MET A 4 -20.32 10.84 -9.23
CA MET A 4 -20.56 11.13 -7.82
C MET A 4 -19.22 11.26 -7.09
N CYS A 5 -19.07 12.35 -6.34
CA CYS A 5 -17.89 12.58 -5.51
C CYS A 5 -17.91 11.60 -4.34
N ILE A 6 -16.84 10.81 -4.15
CA ILE A 6 -16.77 9.86 -3.02
C ILE A 6 -16.67 10.58 -1.67
N VAL A 7 -16.16 11.82 -1.66
CA VAL A 7 -15.91 12.60 -0.43
C VAL A 7 -17.16 13.37 -0.01
N SER A 8 -17.77 14.14 -0.93
CA SER A 8 -18.95 14.98 -0.62
C SER A 8 -20.29 14.30 -0.90
N ARG A 9 -20.30 13.16 -1.61
CA ARG A 9 -21.52 12.48 -2.11
C ARG A 9 -22.38 13.33 -3.05
N GLU A 10 -21.85 14.44 -3.55
CA GLU A 10 -22.53 15.30 -4.51
C GLU A 10 -22.29 14.82 -5.95
N GLN A 11 -23.20 15.19 -6.85
CA GLN A 11 -22.99 15.00 -8.28
C GLN A 11 -21.98 16.02 -8.80
N VAL A 12 -21.08 15.56 -9.65
CA VAL A 12 -20.03 16.40 -10.24
C VAL A 12 -20.29 16.52 -11.74
N GLU A 13 -20.05 17.71 -12.30
CA GLU A 13 -20.24 17.97 -13.72
C GLU A 13 -19.32 17.12 -14.60
N PRO A 14 -19.74 16.80 -15.85
CA PRO A 14 -18.95 16.02 -16.78
C PRO A 14 -17.72 16.80 -17.27
N GLY A 15 -16.61 16.70 -16.55
CA GLY A 15 -15.34 17.35 -16.90
C GLY A 15 -14.48 17.64 -15.68
N GLU A 16 -15.14 17.80 -14.53
CA GLU A 16 -14.49 18.10 -13.26
C GLU A 16 -14.27 16.81 -12.45
N GLY A 17 -13.08 16.69 -11.86
CA GLY A 17 -12.74 15.59 -10.97
C GLY A 17 -12.01 14.39 -11.59
N THR A 18 -11.16 13.80 -10.76
CA THR A 18 -10.32 12.66 -11.11
C THR A 18 -11.05 11.33 -10.87
N PRO A 19 -11.10 10.41 -11.85
CA PRO A 19 -11.77 9.13 -11.67
C PRO A 19 -11.03 8.21 -10.70
N ILE A 20 -11.81 7.46 -9.92
CA ILE A 20 -11.29 6.44 -9.01
C ILE A 20 -11.05 5.15 -9.79
N LYS A 21 -9.93 4.50 -9.53
CA LYS A 21 -9.60 3.20 -10.12
C LYS A 21 -10.55 2.13 -9.61
N GLU A 22 -11.12 1.35 -10.53
CA GLU A 22 -11.96 0.21 -10.18
C GLU A 22 -11.11 -1.00 -9.77
N ASP A 23 -10.76 -1.04 -8.49
CA ASP A 23 -10.04 -2.16 -7.88
C ASP A 23 -10.97 -3.33 -7.53
N ALA A 24 -10.37 -4.51 -7.27
CA ALA A 24 -11.10 -5.72 -6.88
C ALA A 24 -12.02 -5.50 -5.68
N ILE A 25 -11.59 -4.67 -4.72
CA ILE A 25 -12.39 -4.31 -3.53
C ILE A 25 -13.67 -3.57 -3.95
N ILE A 26 -13.56 -2.57 -4.85
CA ILE A 26 -14.73 -1.81 -5.33
C ILE A 26 -15.69 -2.73 -6.08
N ARG A 27 -15.16 -3.65 -6.90
CA ARG A 27 -15.97 -4.64 -7.61
C ARG A 27 -16.71 -5.57 -6.64
N THR A 28 -16.03 -6.08 -5.62
CA THR A 28 -16.66 -6.92 -4.59
C THR A 28 -17.76 -6.16 -3.85
N ILE A 29 -17.51 -4.90 -3.46
CA ILE A 29 -18.52 -4.06 -2.80
C ILE A 29 -19.71 -3.81 -3.74
N ARG A 30 -19.49 -3.54 -5.03
CA ARG A 30 -20.59 -3.40 -6.00
C ARG A 30 -21.38 -4.70 -6.14
N ASN A 31 -20.73 -5.84 -6.27
CA ASN A 31 -21.42 -7.14 -6.38
C ASN A 31 -22.26 -7.43 -5.15
N ILE A 32 -21.77 -7.11 -3.95
CA ILE A 32 -22.53 -7.24 -2.70
C ILE A 32 -23.73 -6.28 -2.71
N LYS A 33 -23.53 -5.01 -3.08
CA LYS A 33 -24.61 -4.01 -3.17
C LYS A 33 -25.65 -4.34 -4.24
N GLU A 34 -25.23 -4.95 -5.33
CA GLU A 34 -26.10 -5.43 -6.41
C GLU A 34 -27.00 -6.56 -5.93
N LYS A 35 -26.42 -7.54 -5.21
CA LYS A 35 -27.19 -8.61 -4.56
C LYS A 35 -28.19 -8.09 -3.53
N LEU A 36 -27.87 -6.97 -2.88
CA LEU A 36 -28.77 -6.30 -1.93
C LEU A 36 -29.79 -5.36 -2.61
N GLY A 37 -29.69 -5.12 -3.92
CA GLY A 37 -30.61 -4.26 -4.66
C GLY A 37 -30.44 -2.75 -4.41
N ILE A 38 -29.34 -2.32 -3.77
CA ILE A 38 -29.11 -0.90 -3.37
C ILE A 38 -28.12 -0.21 -4.35
N LEU A 39 -27.74 -0.89 -5.44
CA LEU A 39 -26.67 -0.40 -6.31
C LEU A 39 -27.13 0.80 -7.17
N GLN A 40 -26.42 1.92 -7.01
CA GLN A 40 -26.49 3.04 -7.95
C GLN A 40 -25.29 2.93 -8.91
N ASN A 41 -25.57 2.75 -10.21
CA ASN A 41 -24.57 2.56 -11.28
C ASN A 41 -23.83 3.87 -11.65
N ASN A 42 -23.27 4.52 -10.64
CA ASN A 42 -22.60 5.81 -10.76
C ASN A 42 -21.08 5.62 -10.90
N LYS A 43 -20.44 6.50 -11.67
CA LYS A 43 -18.97 6.60 -11.70
C LYS A 43 -18.49 7.37 -10.48
N LEU A 44 -17.58 6.76 -9.72
CA LEU A 44 -16.98 7.40 -8.54
C LEU A 44 -15.82 8.30 -9.00
N VAL A 45 -15.89 9.57 -8.62
CA VAL A 45 -14.86 10.57 -8.90
C VAL A 45 -14.46 11.29 -7.61
N VAL A 46 -13.34 11.98 -7.62
CA VAL A 46 -12.96 12.94 -6.58
C VAL A 46 -12.94 14.32 -7.21
N SER A 47 -13.73 15.26 -6.69
CA SER A 47 -13.71 16.67 -7.12
C SER A 47 -12.30 17.26 -6.94
N ASP A 48 -11.89 18.14 -7.86
CA ASP A 48 -10.56 18.74 -7.86
C ASP A 48 -10.30 19.58 -6.59
N GLU A 49 -11.33 20.21 -6.03
CA GLU A 49 -11.26 20.96 -4.76
C GLU A 49 -10.91 20.06 -3.56
N LYS A 50 -11.36 18.80 -3.59
CA LYS A 50 -11.18 17.82 -2.51
C LYS A 50 -10.03 16.85 -2.76
N LEU A 51 -9.35 16.99 -3.90
CA LEU A 51 -8.29 16.10 -4.35
C LEU A 51 -7.09 16.11 -3.39
N GLU A 52 -6.67 17.29 -2.91
CA GLU A 52 -5.58 17.40 -1.94
C GLU A 52 -5.91 16.73 -0.60
N GLU A 53 -7.12 16.95 -0.09
CA GLU A 53 -7.60 16.34 1.16
C GLU A 53 -7.62 14.80 1.00
N TYR A 54 -8.07 14.33 -0.15
CA TYR A 54 -8.10 12.91 -0.49
C TYR A 54 -6.69 12.30 -0.53
N LYS A 55 -5.72 12.95 -1.19
CA LYS A 55 -4.31 12.52 -1.21
C LYS A 55 -3.70 12.45 0.19
N LYS A 56 -4.00 13.43 1.05
CA LYS A 56 -3.58 13.41 2.46
C LYS A 56 -4.19 12.21 3.21
N LYS A 57 -5.48 11.91 3.01
CA LYS A 57 -6.12 10.73 3.61
C LYS A 57 -5.50 9.43 3.10
N ARG A 58 -5.24 9.32 1.79
CA ARG A 58 -4.60 8.15 1.17
C ARG A 58 -3.20 7.89 1.73
N SER A 59 -2.35 8.91 1.83
CA SER A 59 -1.00 8.73 2.39
C SER A 59 -1.01 8.33 3.88
N LYS A 60 -1.97 8.83 4.66
CA LYS A 60 -2.18 8.37 6.05
C LYS A 60 -2.63 6.91 6.08
N PHE A 61 -3.56 6.53 5.20
CA PHE A 61 -4.03 5.16 5.06
C PHE A 61 -2.87 4.21 4.71
N GLU A 62 -2.03 4.54 3.74
CA GLU A 62 -0.90 3.69 3.35
C GLU A 62 0.08 3.46 4.51
N LYS A 63 0.42 4.52 5.25
CA LYS A 63 1.27 4.41 6.45
C LYS A 63 0.62 3.54 7.52
N MET A 64 -0.66 3.77 7.80
CA MET A 64 -1.39 2.98 8.79
C MET A 64 -1.53 1.53 8.35
N ALA A 65 -1.83 1.25 7.09
CA ALA A 65 -1.94 -0.10 6.55
C ALA A 65 -0.63 -0.87 6.70
N VAL A 66 0.51 -0.25 6.35
CA VAL A 66 1.84 -0.85 6.56
C VAL A 66 2.09 -1.16 8.04
N ILE A 67 1.75 -0.23 8.94
CA ILE A 67 1.88 -0.46 10.39
C ILE A 67 1.02 -1.64 10.84
N HIS A 68 -0.26 -1.70 10.43
CA HIS A 68 -1.17 -2.77 10.83
C HIS A 68 -0.73 -4.12 10.28
N ILE A 69 -0.28 -4.20 9.02
CA ILE A 69 0.26 -5.42 8.43
C ILE A 69 1.52 -5.87 9.17
N THR A 70 2.41 -4.93 9.50
CA THR A 70 3.66 -5.23 10.23
C THR A 70 3.36 -5.73 11.64
N VAL A 71 2.44 -5.07 12.36
CA VAL A 71 1.99 -5.50 13.69
C VAL A 71 1.33 -6.87 13.63
N ALA A 72 0.45 -7.12 12.65
CA ALA A 72 -0.18 -8.43 12.47
C ALA A 72 0.87 -9.53 12.20
N ALA A 73 1.87 -9.25 11.35
CA ALA A 73 2.94 -10.20 11.06
C ALA A 73 3.79 -10.52 12.31
N ILE A 74 4.18 -9.49 13.07
CA ILE A 74 4.93 -9.67 14.32
C ILE A 74 4.10 -10.47 15.34
N LEU A 75 2.81 -10.16 15.45
CA LEU A 75 1.90 -10.81 16.41
C LEU A 75 1.74 -12.30 16.08
N VAL A 76 1.48 -12.64 14.80
CA VAL A 76 1.44 -14.03 14.33
C VAL A 76 2.77 -14.74 14.58
N LEU A 77 3.89 -14.08 14.28
CA LEU A 77 5.23 -14.62 14.52
C LEU A 77 5.42 -14.95 16.00
N LEU A 78 5.05 -14.04 16.90
CA LEU A 78 5.19 -14.20 18.35
C LEU A 78 4.29 -15.32 18.89
N LEU A 79 3.06 -15.43 18.39
CA LEU A 79 2.10 -16.47 18.76
C LEU A 79 2.52 -17.86 18.29
N VAL A 80 3.22 -17.97 17.16
CA VAL A 80 3.69 -19.25 16.62
C VAL A 80 5.05 -19.63 17.22
N LEU A 81 6.01 -18.72 17.29
CA LEU A 81 7.37 -19.01 17.78
C LEU A 81 7.48 -18.98 19.31
N GLY A 82 6.71 -18.13 20.00
CA GLY A 82 6.75 -18.02 21.46
C GLY A 82 6.59 -19.38 22.17
N PRO A 83 5.55 -20.17 21.85
CA PRO A 83 5.38 -21.51 22.41
C PRO A 83 6.55 -22.46 22.12
N ILE A 84 7.17 -22.37 20.94
CA ILE A 84 8.32 -23.21 20.54
C ILE A 84 9.54 -22.87 21.39
N LEU A 85 9.83 -21.58 21.61
CA LEU A 85 10.94 -21.12 22.44
C LEU A 85 10.78 -21.49 23.92
N LEU A 86 9.54 -21.59 24.40
CA LEU A 86 9.21 -21.96 25.78
C LEU A 86 9.13 -23.49 26.01
N GLY A 87 9.33 -24.30 24.95
CA GLY A 87 9.23 -25.76 25.04
C GLY A 87 7.79 -26.27 25.23
N ALA A 88 6.78 -25.47 24.89
CA ALA A 88 5.39 -25.86 24.99
C ALA A 88 5.02 -26.88 23.88
N PRO A 89 4.05 -27.79 24.13
CA PRO A 89 3.61 -28.75 23.13
C PRO A 89 2.97 -28.04 21.93
N PHE A 90 3.28 -28.53 20.73
CA PHE A 90 2.79 -27.97 19.49
C PHE A 90 1.29 -28.25 19.34
N ASN A 91 0.46 -27.20 19.38
CA ASN A 91 -0.98 -27.33 19.23
C ASN A 91 -1.45 -26.70 17.91
N ILE A 92 -1.98 -27.51 17.00
CA ILE A 92 -2.46 -27.05 15.69
C ILE A 92 -3.62 -26.05 15.85
N VAL A 93 -4.45 -26.23 16.88
CA VAL A 93 -5.59 -25.36 17.17
C VAL A 93 -5.12 -23.94 17.51
N SER A 94 -4.04 -23.79 18.28
CA SER A 94 -3.52 -22.45 18.62
C SER A 94 -2.94 -21.74 17.40
N ILE A 95 -2.30 -22.46 16.47
CA ILE A 95 -1.80 -21.89 15.22
C ILE A 95 -2.95 -21.41 14.34
N PHE A 96 -4.02 -22.20 14.24
CA PHE A 96 -5.22 -21.78 13.50
C PHE A 96 -5.82 -20.50 14.08
N PHE A 97 -5.98 -20.41 15.41
CA PHE A 97 -6.47 -19.19 16.06
C PHE A 97 -5.52 -18.01 15.91
N ALA A 98 -4.21 -18.22 15.98
CA ALA A 98 -3.22 -17.17 15.75
C ALA A 98 -3.30 -16.62 14.32
N LEU A 99 -3.46 -17.51 13.33
CA LEU A 99 -3.65 -17.14 11.93
C LEU A 99 -4.97 -16.37 11.74
N LEU A 100 -6.06 -16.88 12.31
CA LEU A 100 -7.37 -16.24 12.25
C LEU A 100 -7.35 -14.85 12.89
N LEU A 101 -6.69 -14.70 14.04
CA LEU A 101 -6.52 -13.43 14.73
C LEU A 101 -5.67 -12.46 13.90
N GLY A 102 -4.54 -12.91 13.36
CA GLY A 102 -3.70 -12.11 12.47
C GLY A 102 -4.44 -11.65 11.22
N LEU A 103 -5.25 -12.54 10.62
CA LEU A 103 -6.13 -12.22 9.50
C LEU A 103 -7.18 -11.19 9.88
N MET A 104 -7.79 -11.30 11.07
CA MET A 104 -8.77 -10.33 11.57
C MET A 104 -8.15 -8.94 11.76
N VAL A 105 -6.94 -8.86 12.33
CA VAL A 105 -6.20 -7.59 12.47
C VAL A 105 -5.86 -6.99 11.11
N ALA A 106 -5.44 -7.82 10.15
CA ALA A 106 -5.22 -7.38 8.77
C ALA A 106 -6.52 -6.92 8.09
N ALA A 107 -7.65 -7.57 8.37
CA ALA A 107 -8.97 -7.19 7.87
C ALA A 107 -9.45 -5.84 8.43
N LEU A 108 -9.09 -5.47 9.66
CA LEU A 108 -9.36 -4.13 10.19
C LEU A 108 -8.65 -3.04 9.38
N ALA A 109 -7.47 -3.31 8.83
CA ALA A 109 -6.79 -2.37 7.92
C ALA A 109 -7.60 -2.18 6.62
N LEU A 110 -8.25 -3.22 6.12
CA LEU A 110 -9.13 -3.15 4.94
C LEU A 110 -10.40 -2.33 5.17
N LEU A 111 -10.92 -2.25 6.39
CA LEU A 111 -12.07 -1.38 6.70
C LEU A 111 -11.77 0.10 6.49
N SER A 112 -10.51 0.51 6.60
CA SER A 112 -10.07 1.88 6.35
C SER A 112 -9.61 2.14 4.91
N TYR A 113 -9.92 1.22 3.98
CA TYR A 113 -9.43 1.28 2.61
C TYR A 113 -9.85 2.57 1.87
N VAL A 114 -8.85 3.29 1.38
CA VAL A 114 -9.03 4.46 0.51
C VAL A 114 -8.64 4.06 -0.91
N PRO A 115 -9.57 4.11 -1.89
CA PRO A 115 -9.28 3.62 -3.23
C PRO A 115 -8.25 4.48 -3.98
N ALA A 116 -7.60 3.90 -4.98
CA ALA A 116 -6.60 4.59 -5.76
C ALA A 116 -7.23 5.52 -6.81
N LEU A 117 -6.60 6.67 -7.10
CA LEU A 117 -6.95 7.50 -8.26
C LEU A 117 -6.40 6.87 -9.55
N GLN A 118 -7.18 6.95 -10.63
CA GLN A 118 -6.80 6.44 -11.94
C GLN A 118 -5.64 7.28 -12.49
N GLY A 119 -4.43 6.71 -12.56
CA GLY A 119 -3.20 7.38 -13.01
C GLY A 119 -2.05 7.40 -12.00
N GLU A 120 -2.28 7.11 -10.71
CA GLU A 120 -1.21 7.14 -9.69
C GLU A 120 -0.40 5.85 -9.55
N GLU A 121 -0.78 4.76 -10.22
CA GLU A 121 -0.07 3.47 -10.14
C GLU A 121 1.31 3.48 -10.82
N GLY A 122 1.63 4.50 -11.62
CA GLY A 122 2.94 4.65 -12.26
C GLY A 122 4.04 5.24 -11.38
N ALA A 123 3.73 5.83 -10.22
CA ALA A 123 4.70 6.57 -9.42
C ALA A 123 5.25 5.79 -8.21
N ALA A 124 4.41 4.99 -7.54
CA ALA A 124 4.83 4.25 -6.34
C ALA A 124 5.68 3.00 -6.67
N ALA A 125 5.40 2.31 -7.79
CA ALA A 125 6.17 1.15 -8.22
C ALA A 125 7.56 1.51 -8.82
N LYS A 126 7.77 2.76 -9.26
CA LYS A 126 9.05 3.22 -9.81
C LYS A 126 10.01 3.79 -8.76
N ALA A 127 9.50 4.16 -7.58
CA ALA A 127 10.34 4.70 -6.51
C ALA A 127 11.21 3.63 -5.81
N SER A 128 10.79 2.35 -5.80
CA SER A 128 11.62 1.27 -5.22
C SER A 128 12.66 0.72 -6.18
N THR A 129 12.46 0.82 -7.51
CA THR A 129 13.43 0.32 -8.50
C THR A 129 14.47 1.37 -8.91
N ALA A 130 14.21 2.67 -8.73
CA ALA A 130 15.16 3.72 -9.08
C ALA A 130 16.35 3.84 -8.10
N ASN A 131 16.17 3.48 -6.82
CA ASN A 131 17.25 3.55 -5.84
C ASN A 131 18.28 2.40 -5.94
N ASP A 132 17.92 1.27 -6.56
CA ASP A 132 18.85 0.16 -6.76
C ASP A 132 19.75 0.32 -8.00
N VAL A 133 19.33 1.12 -8.98
CA VAL A 133 20.11 1.34 -10.21
C VAL A 133 21.19 2.41 -10.03
N VAL A 134 20.94 3.47 -9.25
CA VAL A 134 21.93 4.54 -9.03
C VAL A 134 23.13 4.05 -8.20
N LYS A 135 22.95 3.04 -7.34
CA LYS A 135 24.05 2.48 -6.54
C LYS A 135 25.03 1.61 -7.35
N ARG A 136 24.69 1.23 -8.59
CA ARG A 136 25.57 0.41 -9.47
C ARG A 136 26.38 1.20 -10.49
N LEU A 137 26.18 2.52 -10.62
CA LEU A 137 26.85 3.34 -11.63
C LEU A 137 27.90 4.32 -11.09
N SER A 138 28.27 4.25 -9.81
CA SER A 138 29.46 4.99 -9.33
C SER A 138 30.73 4.40 -9.95
N PRO A 139 31.46 5.16 -10.80
CA PRO A 139 32.72 4.68 -11.36
C PRO A 139 33.75 4.63 -10.26
N ARG A 140 34.33 3.44 -10.07
CA ARG A 140 35.48 3.17 -9.21
C ARG A 140 36.70 3.87 -9.80
N SER A 141 36.88 5.16 -9.48
CA SER A 141 38.08 5.92 -9.84
C SER A 141 39.27 5.39 -9.04
N SER A 142 40.03 4.49 -9.65
CA SER A 142 41.31 3.99 -9.15
C SER A 142 42.38 5.10 -9.12
N PRO A 143 43.07 5.35 -7.99
CA PRO A 143 44.17 6.32 -7.94
C PRO A 143 45.44 5.72 -8.54
N LYS A 144 45.90 6.28 -9.66
CA LYS A 144 47.15 5.93 -10.33
C LYS A 144 48.31 6.68 -9.66
N LYS A 145 49.08 5.97 -8.82
CA LYS A 145 50.35 6.45 -8.22
C LYS A 145 51.35 6.91 -9.30
N PRO A 146 51.91 8.13 -9.26
CA PRO A 146 53.11 8.45 -10.02
C PRO A 146 54.37 8.02 -9.26
N LYS A 147 55.10 7.05 -9.82
CA LYS A 147 56.49 6.70 -9.46
C LYS A 147 57.39 7.88 -9.86
N ARG A 148 57.98 8.59 -8.89
CA ARG A 148 59.08 9.53 -9.15
C ARG A 148 60.41 8.83 -8.90
N LYS A 149 61.10 8.47 -9.98
CA LYS A 149 62.46 7.90 -9.99
C LYS A 149 63.49 9.00 -9.70
N LYS A 150 64.47 8.65 -8.86
CA LYS A 150 65.77 9.31 -8.67
C LYS A 150 66.58 9.39 -9.98
N LYS A 151 67.29 10.51 -10.19
CA LYS A 151 68.63 10.63 -10.81
C LYS A 151 69.13 12.06 -10.55
N LYS A 152 70.09 12.28 -9.64
CA LYS A 152 71.55 12.27 -9.85
C LYS A 152 71.98 13.14 -11.05
N LYS A 153 72.44 14.36 -10.76
CA LYS A 153 73.80 14.82 -11.02
C LYS A 153 74.09 16.00 -10.11
#